data_AF-A0A382I6W9-F1
#
_entry.id   AF-A0A382I6W9-F1
#
_cell.length_a   1.000
_cell.length_b   1.000
_cell.length_c   1.000
_cell.angle_alpha   90.00
_cell.angle_beta   90.00
_cell.angle_gamma   90.00
#
_symmetry.space_group_name_H-M   'P 1'
#
loop_
_entity.id
_entity.type
_entity.pdbx_description
1 polymer ?
#
loop_
_entity_poly.entity_id
_entity_poly.type
_entity_poly.pdbx_seq_one_letter_code
_entity_poly.pdbx_strand_id
1 'polypeptide(L)'
;ASLAAQIREHFGTEAAVVGTTDGLGTAGGIQAVDICTDPRHHHTMAVASFEQGWDVMVEKPMGLTARACRIINEATASHGRILAVAENYRRDPVNRLAKTLIDDGIIGAPRFMIHNTTGGSNQMLISVWRHQKNASGLLLDVGVHFSDIMEYFLGDITTVFAQTRLHEKTRINAMAGQDPNAVGRKSPAGVYERWQKDMPGEFEATAEDAAYATLLFASGASAQYLEEHATHGRSFWHRAIYGSQASLDLPNDRSGGSITLTWSDGATVNDEAILDLVPDFNLDKATAALFGGSRLWRYEYPFVETDRKLIAIEYADFADAVEDGRPPEVDGRMGARSVAVSYAILESGVVNQAVQVDDVLEDRVHEYQEEINQSLGI
;
A
#
# COMPACT_ATOMS: atom_id res chain seq x y z
N ALA A 1 0.82 10.47 -25.14
CA ALA A 1 1.05 11.87 -24.73
C ALA A 1 1.86 11.88 -23.43
N SER A 2 2.83 12.79 -23.26
CA SER A 2 3.50 12.99 -21.97
C SER A 2 2.51 13.45 -20.90
N LEU A 3 2.86 13.35 -19.61
CA LEU A 3 1.99 13.85 -18.53
C LEU A 3 1.69 15.35 -18.68
N ALA A 4 2.70 16.16 -19.02
CA ALA A 4 2.52 17.59 -19.29
C ALA A 4 1.54 17.85 -20.45
N ALA A 5 1.55 17.02 -21.50
CA ALA A 5 0.58 17.13 -22.58
C ALA A 5 -0.84 16.76 -22.12
N GLN A 6 -0.98 15.77 -21.23
CA GLN A 6 -2.28 15.42 -20.63
C GLN A 6 -2.78 16.54 -19.71
N ILE A 7 -1.91 17.18 -18.93
CA ILE A 7 -2.28 18.35 -18.10
C ILE A 7 -2.81 19.48 -18.99
N ARG A 8 -2.13 19.78 -20.10
CA ARG A 8 -2.59 20.78 -21.07
C ARG A 8 -3.94 20.43 -21.68
N GLU A 9 -4.14 19.16 -22.04
CA GLU A 9 -5.39 18.66 -22.62
C GLU A 9 -6.56 18.76 -21.63
N HIS A 10 -6.34 18.39 -20.37
CA HIS A 10 -7.38 18.35 -19.36
C HIS A 10 -7.67 19.71 -18.70
N PHE A 11 -6.64 20.53 -18.48
CA PHE A 11 -6.72 21.75 -17.69
C PHE A 11 -6.41 23.02 -18.49
N GLY A 12 -6.08 22.91 -19.77
CA GLY A 12 -5.71 24.06 -20.62
C GLY A 12 -4.43 24.77 -20.18
N THR A 13 -3.64 24.16 -19.29
CA THR A 13 -2.48 24.78 -18.65
C THR A 13 -1.19 24.09 -19.10
N GLU A 14 -0.18 24.87 -19.47
CA GLU A 14 1.15 24.33 -19.76
C GLU A 14 1.88 24.03 -18.45
N ALA A 15 2.18 22.75 -18.19
CA ALA A 15 3.02 22.36 -17.08
C ALA A 15 4.50 22.60 -17.41
N ALA A 16 5.25 23.19 -16.49
CA ALA A 16 6.70 23.26 -16.60
C ALA A 16 7.29 21.84 -16.61
N VAL A 17 8.19 21.55 -17.55
CA VAL A 17 8.90 20.27 -17.63
C VAL A 17 10.37 20.53 -17.31
N VAL A 18 10.81 19.95 -16.20
CA VAL A 18 12.18 20.09 -15.69
C VAL A 18 12.77 18.71 -15.40
N GLY A 19 14.09 18.62 -15.37
CA GLY A 19 14.80 17.35 -15.15
C GLY A 19 15.21 17.09 -13.70
N THR A 20 15.04 18.07 -12.80
CA THR A 20 15.52 18.00 -11.41
C THR A 20 14.56 18.74 -10.46
N THR A 21 14.62 18.38 -9.18
CA THR A 21 13.90 19.07 -8.09
C THR A 21 14.28 20.56 -8.01
N ASP A 22 15.56 20.91 -8.16
CA ASP A 22 16.00 22.32 -8.21
C ASP A 22 15.41 23.10 -9.40
N GLY A 23 15.21 22.40 -10.52
CA GLY A 23 14.52 22.97 -11.67
C GLY A 23 13.08 23.36 -11.35
N LEU A 24 12.37 22.56 -10.53
CA LEU A 24 11.01 22.89 -10.06
C LEU A 24 11.04 24.15 -9.19
N GLY A 25 12.03 24.29 -8.30
CA GLY A 25 12.14 25.47 -7.45
C GLY A 25 12.41 26.76 -8.23
N THR A 26 13.18 26.66 -9.31
CA THR A 26 13.42 27.80 -10.21
C THR A 26 12.16 28.20 -11.00
N ALA A 27 11.26 27.25 -11.31
CA ALA A 27 9.99 27.54 -11.95
C ALA A 27 9.04 28.35 -11.04
N GLY A 28 9.18 28.20 -9.72
CA GLY A 28 8.54 29.01 -8.69
C GLY A 28 7.08 28.60 -8.37
N GLY A 29 6.57 29.08 -7.24
CA GLY A 29 5.16 28.91 -6.84
C GLY A 29 4.79 27.51 -6.33
N ILE A 30 5.76 26.63 -6.08
CA ILE A 30 5.52 25.28 -5.56
C ILE A 30 5.35 25.35 -4.03
N GLN A 31 4.26 24.77 -3.54
CA GLN A 31 3.96 24.63 -2.11
C GLN A 31 4.12 23.18 -1.64
N ALA A 32 3.80 22.23 -2.51
CA ALA A 32 3.86 20.82 -2.24
C ALA A 32 4.24 20.04 -3.50
N VAL A 33 4.76 18.83 -3.32
CA VAL A 33 5.10 17.91 -4.41
C VAL A 33 4.54 16.52 -4.16
N ASP A 34 4.28 15.80 -5.24
CA ASP A 34 3.91 14.39 -5.23
C ASP A 34 5.00 13.57 -5.93
N ILE A 35 5.59 12.63 -5.20
CA ILE A 35 6.71 11.80 -5.62
C ILE A 35 6.18 10.43 -6.03
N CYS A 36 5.85 10.29 -7.33
CA CYS A 36 5.44 9.01 -7.93
C CYS A 36 6.57 8.32 -8.72
N THR A 37 7.80 8.38 -8.21
CA THR A 37 8.99 7.83 -8.89
C THR A 37 9.21 6.35 -8.53
N ASP A 38 10.33 5.78 -8.99
CA ASP A 38 10.78 4.48 -8.50
C ASP A 38 11.17 4.58 -7.01
N PRO A 39 10.82 3.59 -6.15
CA PRO A 39 11.07 3.62 -4.70
C PRO A 39 12.53 3.90 -4.31
N ARG A 40 13.50 3.56 -5.16
CA ARG A 40 14.92 3.86 -4.95
C ARG A 40 15.20 5.35 -4.80
N HIS A 41 14.34 6.23 -5.33
CA HIS A 41 14.54 7.68 -5.35
C HIS A 41 13.68 8.44 -4.34
N HIS A 42 12.75 7.76 -3.63
CA HIS A 42 11.82 8.44 -2.73
C HIS A 42 12.53 9.28 -1.67
N HIS A 43 13.54 8.70 -1.01
CA HIS A 43 14.28 9.39 0.04
C HIS A 43 15.09 10.59 -0.46
N THR A 44 15.81 10.46 -1.58
CA THR A 44 16.60 11.57 -2.13
C THR A 44 15.70 12.70 -2.63
N MET A 45 14.57 12.38 -3.27
CA MET A 45 13.64 13.38 -3.76
C MET A 45 12.83 14.05 -2.64
N ALA A 46 12.42 13.30 -1.62
CA ALA A 46 11.71 13.84 -0.47
C ALA A 46 12.60 14.80 0.32
N VAL A 47 13.85 14.40 0.63
CA VAL A 47 14.83 15.27 1.31
C VAL A 47 15.05 16.55 0.52
N ALA A 48 15.33 16.46 -0.78
CA ALA A 48 15.54 17.64 -1.63
C ALA A 48 14.29 18.55 -1.67
N SER A 49 13.09 17.99 -1.58
CA SER A 49 11.85 18.78 -1.57
C SER A 49 11.64 19.50 -0.25
N PHE A 50 11.94 18.86 0.88
CA PHE A 50 11.89 19.49 2.20
C PHE A 50 12.93 20.61 2.36
N GLU A 51 14.13 20.45 1.77
CA GLU A 51 15.16 21.51 1.73
C GLU A 51 14.69 22.76 0.96
N GLN A 52 13.80 22.59 -0.03
CA GLN A 52 13.15 23.68 -0.76
C GLN A 52 11.94 24.26 -0.01
N GLY A 53 11.57 23.70 1.14
CA GLY A 53 10.46 24.14 1.98
C GLY A 53 9.09 23.64 1.53
N TRP A 54 9.02 22.59 0.71
CA TRP A 54 7.77 22.02 0.22
C TRP A 54 7.24 20.90 1.12
N ASP A 55 5.93 20.79 1.18
CA ASP A 55 5.27 19.60 1.72
C ASP A 55 5.31 18.46 0.69
N VAL A 56 5.31 17.21 1.16
CA VAL A 56 5.55 16.04 0.30
C VAL A 56 4.43 15.02 0.47
N MET A 57 3.85 14.59 -0.63
CA MET A 57 3.23 13.26 -0.73
C MET A 57 4.19 12.33 -1.45
N VAL A 58 4.37 11.12 -0.93
CA VAL A 58 5.25 10.11 -1.53
C VAL A 58 4.48 8.83 -1.80
N GLU A 59 4.70 8.25 -2.98
CA GLU A 59 4.18 6.94 -3.30
C GLU A 59 4.69 5.87 -2.34
N LYS A 60 3.89 4.82 -2.17
CA LYS A 60 4.30 3.65 -1.41
C LYS A 60 5.25 2.76 -2.24
N PRO A 61 6.15 2.00 -1.60
CA PRO A 61 6.54 2.11 -0.19
C PRO A 61 7.21 3.46 0.08
N MET A 62 7.00 4.03 1.27
CA MET A 62 7.49 5.37 1.63
C MET A 62 8.99 5.54 1.34
N GLY A 63 9.77 4.53 1.72
CA GLY A 63 11.16 4.38 1.31
C GLY A 63 11.41 2.91 0.96
N LEU A 64 12.44 2.68 0.15
CA LEU A 64 12.81 1.33 -0.23
C LEU A 64 13.29 0.48 0.95
N THR A 65 13.87 1.08 2.00
CA THR A 65 14.27 0.37 3.23
C THR A 65 13.80 1.12 4.47
N ALA A 66 13.84 0.49 5.64
CA ALA A 66 13.57 1.15 6.92
C ALA A 66 14.54 2.32 7.18
N ARG A 67 15.82 2.19 6.77
CA ARG A 67 16.81 3.28 6.85
C ARG A 67 16.43 4.46 5.93
N ALA A 68 16.01 4.19 4.69
CA ALA A 68 15.51 5.23 3.80
C ALA A 68 14.26 5.93 4.37
N CYS A 69 13.35 5.17 4.99
CA CYS A 69 12.19 5.72 5.69
C CYS A 69 12.58 6.67 6.84
N ARG A 70 13.60 6.29 7.63
CA ARG A 70 14.12 7.14 8.70
C ARG A 70 14.67 8.45 8.16
N ILE A 71 15.48 8.40 7.10
CA ILE A 71 16.03 9.61 6.46
C ILE A 71 14.91 10.58 6.05
N ILE A 72 13.83 10.07 5.45
CA ILE A 72 12.66 10.87 5.07
C ILE A 72 12.01 11.51 6.30
N ASN A 73 11.78 10.73 7.37
CA ASN A 73 11.14 11.22 8.59
C ASN A 73 11.99 12.26 9.33
N GLU A 74 13.32 12.06 9.39
CA GLU A 74 14.25 13.02 9.98
C GLU A 74 14.28 14.33 9.18
N ALA A 75 14.28 14.26 7.86
CA ALA A 75 14.19 15.43 6.99
C ALA A 75 12.86 16.18 7.17
N THR A 76 11.74 15.45 7.23
CA THR A 76 10.41 16.01 7.49
C THR A 76 10.38 16.79 8.81
N ALA A 77 10.86 16.17 9.89
CA ALA A 77 10.87 16.73 11.24
C ALA A 77 11.79 17.96 11.35
N SER A 78 12.98 17.90 10.75
CA SER A 78 13.97 18.99 10.78
C SER A 78 13.53 20.24 10.01
N HIS A 79 12.73 20.08 8.95
CA HIS A 79 12.20 21.20 8.15
C HIS A 79 10.80 21.65 8.57
N GLY A 80 10.16 20.94 9.50
CA GLY A 80 8.81 21.21 9.97
C GLY A 80 7.79 21.19 8.82
N ARG A 81 7.90 20.19 7.94
CA ARG A 81 7.03 20.01 6.76
C ARG A 81 6.03 18.89 6.98
N ILE A 82 5.02 18.84 6.12
CA ILE A 82 4.04 17.77 6.08
C ILE A 82 4.51 16.68 5.13
N LEU A 83 4.39 15.43 5.59
CA LEU A 83 4.64 14.23 4.80
C LEU A 83 3.40 13.33 4.82
N ALA A 84 2.82 13.08 3.65
CA ALA A 84 1.78 12.09 3.43
C ALA A 84 2.33 10.89 2.64
N VAL A 85 1.81 9.71 2.92
CA VAL A 85 2.13 8.48 2.18
C VAL A 85 0.87 8.00 1.44
N ALA A 86 1.02 7.71 0.14
CA ALA A 86 -0.08 7.29 -0.74
C ALA A 86 -0.50 5.84 -0.47
N GLU A 87 -1.18 5.62 0.66
CA GLU A 87 -1.74 4.32 1.05
C GLU A 87 -3.27 4.28 0.97
N ASN A 88 -3.77 3.86 -0.19
CA ASN A 88 -5.16 4.09 -0.55
C ASN A 88 -6.11 2.99 -0.03
N TYR A 89 -5.62 1.84 0.45
CA TYR A 89 -6.51 0.69 0.76
C TYR A 89 -7.46 1.01 1.91
N ARG A 90 -6.96 1.64 2.98
CA ARG A 90 -7.78 2.04 4.14
C ARG A 90 -8.86 3.08 3.80
N ARG A 91 -8.70 3.80 2.70
CA ARG A 91 -9.63 4.84 2.23
C ARG A 91 -10.86 4.27 1.51
N ASP A 92 -10.86 2.98 1.19
CA ASP A 92 -12.01 2.29 0.60
C ASP A 92 -13.25 2.36 1.53
N PRO A 93 -14.43 2.79 1.04
CA PRO A 93 -15.65 2.87 1.85
C PRO A 93 -15.97 1.59 2.64
N VAL A 94 -15.69 0.42 2.06
CA VAL A 94 -15.93 -0.88 2.70
C VAL A 94 -14.93 -1.12 3.82
N ASN A 95 -13.65 -0.75 3.63
CA ASN A 95 -12.64 -0.81 4.69
C ASN A 95 -12.93 0.22 5.81
N ARG A 96 -13.49 1.39 5.49
CA ARG A 96 -14.00 2.35 6.50
C ARG A 96 -15.10 1.75 7.36
N LEU A 97 -16.09 1.12 6.73
CA LEU A 97 -17.17 0.44 7.44
C LEU A 97 -16.63 -0.69 8.33
N ALA A 98 -15.70 -1.51 7.82
CA ALA A 98 -15.07 -2.55 8.61
C ALA A 98 -14.35 -2.00 9.84
N LYS A 99 -13.61 -0.90 9.69
CA LYS A 99 -12.96 -0.22 10.82
C LYS A 99 -13.98 0.26 11.86
N THR A 100 -15.08 0.88 11.43
CA THR A 100 -16.13 1.34 12.36
C THR A 100 -16.81 0.19 13.09
N LEU A 101 -17.09 -0.94 12.41
CA LEU A 101 -17.63 -2.15 13.07
C LEU A 101 -16.68 -2.67 14.16
N ILE A 102 -15.36 -2.57 13.96
CA ILE A 102 -14.35 -2.97 14.94
C ILE A 102 -14.30 -1.96 16.09
N ASP A 103 -14.23 -0.67 15.79
CA ASP A 103 -14.09 0.41 16.77
C ASP A 103 -15.30 0.55 17.68
N ASP A 104 -16.51 0.41 17.12
CA ASP A 104 -17.77 0.45 17.88
C ASP A 104 -18.00 -0.85 18.67
N GLY A 105 -17.06 -1.80 18.61
CA GLY A 105 -17.08 -3.03 19.40
C GLY A 105 -18.10 -4.07 18.95
N ILE A 106 -18.59 -3.98 17.70
CA ILE A 106 -19.64 -4.87 17.18
C ILE A 106 -19.20 -6.33 17.19
N ILE A 107 -17.92 -6.60 16.90
CA ILE A 107 -17.36 -7.96 17.00
C ILE A 107 -16.80 -8.31 18.39
N GLY A 108 -16.95 -7.42 19.37
CA GLY A 108 -16.27 -7.49 20.66
C GLY A 108 -14.76 -7.25 20.53
N ALA A 109 -13.96 -7.79 21.46
CA ALA A 109 -12.51 -7.65 21.43
C ALA A 109 -11.91 -8.42 20.24
N PRO A 110 -11.19 -7.78 19.29
CA PRO A 110 -10.48 -8.47 18.23
C PRO A 110 -9.43 -9.44 18.80
N ARG A 111 -9.36 -10.66 18.25
CA ARG A 111 -8.47 -11.72 18.75
C ARG A 111 -7.55 -12.26 17.66
N PHE A 112 -8.08 -12.46 16.46
CA PHE A 112 -7.35 -13.11 15.40
C PHE A 112 -7.71 -12.55 14.03
N MET A 113 -6.74 -12.40 13.14
CA MET A 113 -6.97 -12.06 11.74
C MET A 113 -6.30 -13.06 10.80
N ILE A 114 -6.95 -13.33 9.68
CA ILE A 114 -6.39 -14.07 8.57
C ILE A 114 -6.24 -13.11 7.41
N HIS A 115 -5.05 -13.07 6.80
CA HIS A 115 -4.83 -12.40 5.53
C HIS A 115 -4.03 -13.32 4.61
N ASN A 116 -4.70 -13.88 3.61
CA ASN A 116 -4.11 -14.85 2.70
C ASN A 116 -4.34 -14.43 1.25
N THR A 117 -3.27 -14.36 0.47
CA THR A 117 -3.31 -14.16 -0.98
C THR A 117 -2.36 -15.13 -1.67
N THR A 118 -2.84 -15.81 -2.72
CA THR A 118 -2.05 -16.74 -3.50
C THR A 118 -2.40 -16.66 -5.00
N GLY A 119 -1.39 -16.68 -5.86
CA GLY A 119 -1.54 -16.66 -7.30
C GLY A 119 -0.24 -16.31 -8.01
N GLY A 120 -0.35 -15.66 -9.16
CA GLY A 120 0.78 -15.07 -9.91
C GLY A 120 1.52 -16.01 -10.87
N SER A 121 1.62 -17.30 -10.54
CA SER A 121 2.41 -18.30 -11.30
C SER A 121 3.84 -17.79 -11.61
N ASN A 122 4.42 -18.19 -12.75
CA ASN A 122 5.71 -17.68 -13.20
C ASN A 122 5.61 -16.36 -14.01
N GLN A 123 4.44 -15.70 -14.01
CA GLN A 123 4.27 -14.48 -14.80
C GLN A 123 4.92 -13.26 -14.13
N MET A 124 5.34 -12.30 -14.95
CA MET A 124 5.71 -10.97 -14.50
C MET A 124 4.46 -10.24 -13.98
N LEU A 125 4.46 -9.95 -12.68
CA LEU A 125 3.47 -9.09 -12.05
C LEU A 125 3.84 -7.62 -12.26
N ILE A 126 3.13 -6.96 -13.17
CA ILE A 126 3.19 -5.52 -13.51
C ILE A 126 4.52 -5.05 -14.14
N SER A 127 5.68 -5.28 -13.51
CA SER A 127 6.97 -4.76 -13.98
C SER A 127 8.12 -5.66 -13.54
N VAL A 128 9.28 -5.53 -14.19
CA VAL A 128 10.50 -6.28 -13.81
C VAL A 128 10.96 -5.93 -12.39
N TRP A 129 10.94 -4.64 -12.03
CA TRP A 129 11.49 -4.17 -10.75
C TRP A 129 10.77 -4.75 -9.52
N ARG A 130 9.49 -5.12 -9.66
CA ARG A 130 8.74 -5.82 -8.59
C ARG A 130 9.30 -7.20 -8.28
N HIS A 131 10.15 -7.76 -9.13
CA HIS A 131 10.81 -9.05 -8.90
C HIS A 131 12.30 -8.89 -8.56
N GLN A 132 12.76 -7.64 -8.40
CA GLN A 132 14.16 -7.34 -8.09
C GLN A 132 14.30 -6.87 -6.65
N LYS A 133 15.14 -7.58 -5.88
CA LYS A 133 15.36 -7.31 -4.46
C LYS A 133 15.87 -5.88 -4.21
N ASN A 134 16.73 -5.39 -5.08
CA ASN A 134 17.27 -4.04 -4.98
C ASN A 134 16.32 -2.94 -5.46
N ALA A 135 15.13 -3.23 -5.98
CA ALA A 135 14.21 -2.19 -6.45
C ALA A 135 12.94 -2.09 -5.60
N SER A 136 12.38 -3.22 -5.17
CA SER A 136 11.36 -3.30 -4.11
C SER A 136 11.07 -4.75 -3.75
N GLY A 137 10.94 -5.62 -4.76
CA GLY A 137 10.34 -6.93 -4.56
C GLY A 137 8.82 -6.86 -4.32
N LEU A 138 8.14 -7.99 -4.54
CA LEU A 138 6.68 -8.09 -4.41
C LEU A 138 6.23 -7.98 -2.96
N LEU A 139 6.95 -8.68 -2.07
CA LEU A 139 6.62 -8.74 -0.65
C LEU A 139 6.78 -7.39 0.08
N LEU A 140 7.55 -6.44 -0.49
CA LEU A 140 7.53 -5.06 -0.02
C LEU A 140 6.44 -4.25 -0.73
N ASP A 141 6.44 -4.23 -2.08
CA ASP A 141 5.57 -3.33 -2.86
C ASP A 141 4.07 -3.57 -2.62
N VAL A 142 3.69 -4.83 -2.43
CA VAL A 142 2.32 -5.23 -2.10
C VAL A 142 2.17 -5.35 -0.59
N GLY A 143 3.16 -5.92 0.10
CA GLY A 143 3.10 -6.16 1.54
C GLY A 143 2.89 -4.88 2.36
N VAL A 144 3.37 -3.70 1.92
CA VAL A 144 3.07 -2.44 2.64
C VAL A 144 1.58 -2.13 2.71
N HIS A 145 0.80 -2.44 1.67
CA HIS A 145 -0.66 -2.26 1.69
C HIS A 145 -1.32 -3.18 2.72
N PHE A 146 -0.82 -4.41 2.84
CA PHE A 146 -1.36 -5.40 3.76
C PHE A 146 -0.91 -5.13 5.20
N SER A 147 0.33 -4.73 5.41
CA SER A 147 0.83 -4.26 6.70
C SER A 147 0.00 -3.07 7.18
N ASP A 148 -0.22 -2.08 6.31
CA ASP A 148 -1.02 -0.89 6.62
C ASP A 148 -2.45 -1.26 7.05
N ILE A 149 -3.15 -2.05 6.25
CA ILE A 149 -4.57 -2.35 6.52
C ILE A 149 -4.73 -3.24 7.77
N MET A 150 -3.75 -4.10 8.06
CA MET A 150 -3.73 -4.89 9.29
C MET A 150 -3.55 -4.01 10.52
N GLU A 151 -2.61 -3.06 10.48
CA GLU A 151 -2.43 -2.09 11.57
C GLU A 151 -3.60 -1.13 11.68
N TYR A 152 -4.18 -0.73 10.55
CA TYR A 152 -5.40 0.07 10.51
C TYR A 152 -6.52 -0.64 11.28
N PHE A 153 -6.73 -1.95 11.10
CA PHE A 153 -7.80 -2.64 11.82
C PHE A 153 -7.48 -2.99 13.28
N LEU A 154 -6.26 -3.41 13.58
CA LEU A 154 -5.94 -4.08 14.85
C LEU A 154 -4.89 -3.35 15.72
N GLY A 155 -4.38 -2.22 15.24
CA GLY A 155 -3.31 -1.45 15.87
C GLY A 155 -1.91 -1.98 15.56
N ASP A 156 -0.92 -1.47 16.28
CA ASP A 156 0.49 -1.73 16.01
C ASP A 156 0.85 -3.23 16.08
N ILE A 157 1.46 -3.75 15.01
CA ILE A 157 2.15 -5.05 15.01
C ILE A 157 3.48 -4.88 15.75
N THR A 158 3.78 -5.79 16.66
CA THR A 158 4.97 -5.74 17.52
C THR A 158 6.00 -6.79 17.16
N THR A 159 5.56 -8.02 16.86
CA THR A 159 6.46 -9.15 16.59
C THR A 159 6.01 -9.93 15.36
N VAL A 160 6.98 -10.33 14.54
CA VAL A 160 6.79 -11.15 13.35
C VAL A 160 7.64 -12.41 13.45
N PHE A 161 7.04 -13.56 13.15
CA PHE A 161 7.77 -14.80 12.87
C PHE A 161 7.37 -15.32 11.49
N ALA A 162 8.33 -15.50 10.59
CA ALA A 162 8.04 -15.79 9.21
C ALA A 162 9.05 -16.75 8.55
N GLN A 163 8.61 -17.32 7.43
CA GLN A 163 9.46 -17.93 6.44
C GLN A 163 9.17 -17.34 5.07
N THR A 164 10.22 -17.09 4.29
CA THR A 164 10.11 -16.55 2.93
C THR A 164 10.76 -17.48 1.91
N ARG A 165 10.32 -17.43 0.66
CA ARG A 165 10.85 -18.24 -0.45
C ARG A 165 10.91 -17.43 -1.74
N LEU A 166 11.87 -17.81 -2.58
CA LEU A 166 11.87 -17.49 -4.01
C LEU A 166 11.63 -18.79 -4.77
N HIS A 167 10.38 -19.05 -5.15
CA HIS A 167 9.99 -20.25 -5.90
C HIS A 167 10.23 -20.05 -7.40
N GLU A 168 9.81 -18.93 -7.97
CA GLU A 168 9.91 -18.63 -9.40
C GLU A 168 11.12 -17.76 -9.71
N LYS A 169 12.26 -18.42 -9.90
CA LYS A 169 13.53 -17.77 -10.25
C LYS A 169 13.53 -17.13 -11.64
N THR A 170 12.64 -17.58 -12.53
CA THR A 170 12.52 -17.08 -13.89
C THR A 170 11.09 -16.61 -14.12
N ARG A 171 10.92 -15.34 -14.50
CA ARG A 171 9.62 -14.71 -14.70
C ARG A 171 9.37 -14.43 -16.17
N ILE A 172 8.15 -14.64 -16.61
CA ILE A 172 7.73 -14.50 -18.01
C ILE A 172 6.86 -13.25 -18.19
N ASN A 173 7.28 -12.37 -19.08
CA ASN A 173 6.49 -11.23 -19.53
C ASN A 173 5.74 -11.58 -20.81
N ALA A 174 4.48 -11.97 -20.66
CA ALA A 174 3.61 -12.29 -21.78
C ALA A 174 3.30 -11.11 -22.71
N MET A 175 3.64 -9.87 -22.34
CA MET A 175 3.40 -8.68 -23.18
C MET A 175 4.60 -8.30 -24.05
N ALA A 176 5.78 -8.89 -23.82
CA ALA A 176 6.99 -8.51 -24.55
C ALA A 176 6.82 -8.63 -26.06
N GLY A 177 7.06 -7.52 -26.77
CA GLY A 177 6.90 -7.41 -28.22
C GLY A 177 5.45 -7.49 -28.73
N GLN A 178 4.45 -7.55 -27.85
CA GLN A 178 3.03 -7.61 -28.26
C GLN A 178 2.42 -6.22 -28.41
N ASP A 179 1.40 -6.09 -29.28
CA ASP A 179 0.58 -4.87 -29.38
C ASP A 179 -0.39 -4.83 -28.19
N PRO A 180 -0.32 -3.80 -27.31
CA PRO A 180 -1.26 -3.64 -26.20
C PRO A 180 -2.74 -3.66 -26.60
N ASN A 181 -3.07 -3.31 -27.85
CA ASN A 181 -4.44 -3.34 -28.35
C ASN A 181 -4.91 -4.72 -28.81
N ALA A 182 -3.99 -5.68 -28.99
CA ALA A 182 -4.28 -7.02 -29.49
C ALA A 182 -4.40 -8.08 -28.38
N VAL A 183 -3.94 -7.76 -27.17
CA VAL A 183 -3.92 -8.66 -26.01
C VAL A 183 -4.85 -8.06 -24.96
N GLY A 184 -5.90 -8.76 -24.55
CA GLY A 184 -6.83 -8.26 -23.53
C GLY A 184 -6.10 -7.81 -22.24
N ARG A 185 -6.69 -6.86 -21.52
CA ARG A 185 -6.04 -6.18 -20.38
C ARG A 185 -5.51 -7.16 -19.33
N LYS A 186 -4.20 -7.12 -19.03
CA LYS A 186 -3.53 -7.98 -18.02
C LYS A 186 -2.96 -7.21 -16.82
N SER A 187 -2.95 -5.87 -16.87
CA SER A 187 -2.53 -5.01 -15.76
C SER A 187 -3.69 -4.16 -15.24
N PRO A 188 -3.63 -3.61 -14.00
CA PRO A 188 -4.61 -2.65 -13.53
C PRO A 188 -4.83 -1.54 -14.58
N ALA A 189 -6.07 -1.41 -15.06
CA ALA A 189 -6.49 -0.47 -16.11
C ALA A 189 -5.81 -0.60 -17.49
N GLY A 190 -4.92 -1.57 -17.72
CA GLY A 190 -4.11 -1.67 -18.96
C GLY A 190 -3.02 -0.60 -19.07
N VAL A 191 -2.83 0.23 -18.04
CA VAL A 191 -1.92 1.39 -18.08
C VAL A 191 -0.47 0.95 -18.28
N TYR A 192 -0.11 -0.23 -17.76
CA TYR A 192 1.28 -0.69 -17.79
C TYR A 192 1.68 -1.36 -19.10
N GLU A 193 0.71 -1.81 -19.91
CA GLU A 193 0.97 -2.60 -21.11
C GLU A 193 1.83 -1.85 -22.13
N ARG A 194 1.68 -0.53 -22.19
CA ARG A 194 2.50 0.35 -23.03
C ARG A 194 3.99 0.30 -22.72
N TRP A 195 4.37 -0.04 -21.48
CA TRP A 195 5.76 -0.20 -21.05
C TRP A 195 6.16 -1.67 -21.01
N GLN A 196 5.25 -2.57 -20.62
CA GLN A 196 5.53 -4.01 -20.53
C GLN A 196 5.95 -4.60 -21.87
N LYS A 197 5.42 -4.11 -22.99
CA LYS A 197 5.82 -4.57 -24.32
C LYS A 197 7.31 -4.36 -24.62
N ASP A 198 7.93 -3.37 -23.99
CA ASP A 198 9.33 -2.98 -24.20
C ASP A 198 10.25 -3.60 -23.12
N MET A 199 9.68 -4.28 -22.12
CA MET A 199 10.43 -5.03 -21.12
C MET A 199 10.85 -6.42 -21.67
N PRO A 200 11.90 -7.05 -21.10
CA PRO A 200 12.33 -8.40 -21.49
C PRO A 200 11.17 -9.40 -21.42
N GLY A 201 11.13 -10.36 -22.36
CA GLY A 201 10.15 -11.45 -22.37
C GLY A 201 10.35 -12.47 -21.25
N GLU A 202 11.58 -12.56 -20.75
CA GLU A 202 11.99 -13.41 -19.64
C GLU A 202 13.10 -12.69 -18.87
N PHE A 203 13.12 -12.85 -17.55
CA PHE A 203 14.18 -12.33 -16.68
C PHE A 203 14.30 -13.15 -15.39
N GLU A 204 15.46 -13.05 -14.74
CA GLU A 204 15.72 -13.66 -13.44
C GLU A 204 15.13 -12.80 -12.31
N ALA A 205 14.37 -13.43 -11.42
CA ALA A 205 13.88 -12.80 -10.19
C ALA A 205 14.92 -12.95 -9.08
N THR A 206 15.10 -11.89 -8.30
CA THR A 206 16.04 -11.85 -7.17
C THR A 206 15.35 -11.57 -5.83
N ALA A 207 14.12 -11.05 -5.86
CA ALA A 207 13.28 -10.89 -4.67
C ALA A 207 12.43 -12.14 -4.43
N GLU A 208 12.25 -12.49 -3.16
CA GLU A 208 11.29 -13.49 -2.70
C GLU A 208 9.88 -13.20 -3.20
N ASP A 209 9.16 -14.27 -3.52
CA ASP A 209 7.80 -14.23 -4.05
C ASP A 209 6.79 -14.92 -3.15
N ALA A 210 7.23 -15.46 -2.01
CA ALA A 210 6.36 -16.05 -1.01
C ALA A 210 6.78 -15.74 0.42
N ALA A 211 5.79 -15.48 1.27
CA ALA A 211 5.91 -15.29 2.70
C ALA A 211 4.79 -15.99 3.47
N TYR A 212 5.15 -16.62 4.58
CA TYR A 212 4.24 -17.25 5.52
C TYR A 212 4.60 -16.78 6.93
N ALA A 213 3.72 -16.03 7.58
CA ALA A 213 4.04 -15.36 8.83
C ALA A 213 2.94 -15.47 9.90
N THR A 214 3.36 -15.45 11.16
CA THR A 214 2.54 -15.17 12.33
C THR A 214 2.92 -13.79 12.86
N LEU A 215 1.92 -12.94 13.07
CA LEU A 215 2.06 -11.55 13.50
C LEU A 215 1.42 -11.40 14.88
N LEU A 216 2.07 -10.69 15.80
CA LEU A 216 1.53 -10.34 17.12
C LEU A 216 1.29 -8.84 17.21
N PHE A 217 0.16 -8.44 17.79
CA PHE A 217 -0.24 -7.05 17.94
C PHE A 217 -0.07 -6.57 19.37
N ALA A 218 0.17 -5.27 19.56
CA ALA A 218 0.24 -4.63 20.86
C ALA A 218 -1.06 -4.80 21.67
N SER A 219 -2.20 -4.92 20.98
CA SER A 219 -3.52 -5.18 21.56
C SER A 219 -3.68 -6.58 22.16
N GLY A 220 -2.73 -7.49 21.89
CA GLY A 220 -2.81 -8.91 22.26
C GLY A 220 -3.50 -9.79 21.21
N ALA A 221 -4.01 -9.20 20.13
CA ALA A 221 -4.45 -9.95 18.96
C ALA A 221 -3.26 -10.60 18.22
N SER A 222 -3.55 -11.57 17.36
CA SER A 222 -2.56 -12.16 16.45
C SER A 222 -3.12 -12.31 15.04
N ALA A 223 -2.25 -12.56 14.06
CA ALA A 223 -2.70 -12.85 12.71
C ALA A 223 -1.87 -13.93 12.02
N GLN A 224 -2.52 -14.65 11.11
CA GLN A 224 -1.87 -15.41 10.04
C GLN A 224 -1.78 -14.54 8.80
N TYR A 225 -0.58 -14.47 8.23
CA TYR A 225 -0.29 -13.81 6.97
C TYR A 225 0.30 -14.81 5.98
N LEU A 226 -0.30 -14.90 4.80
CA LEU A 226 0.22 -15.64 3.66
C LEU A 226 0.18 -14.74 2.43
N GLU A 227 1.33 -14.53 1.82
CA GLU A 227 1.46 -13.83 0.55
C GLU A 227 2.29 -14.68 -0.40
N GLU A 228 1.69 -15.15 -1.49
CA GLU A 228 2.30 -16.15 -2.38
C GLU A 228 2.04 -15.80 -3.85
N HIS A 229 3.08 -15.36 -4.56
CA HIS A 229 3.03 -14.86 -5.94
C HIS A 229 3.62 -15.82 -6.97
N ALA A 230 3.93 -17.05 -6.56
CA ALA A 230 4.45 -18.11 -7.42
C ALA A 230 3.50 -19.32 -7.54
N THR A 231 2.27 -19.23 -7.01
CA THR A 231 1.32 -20.34 -7.09
C THR A 231 0.69 -20.46 -8.48
N HIS A 232 0.77 -21.66 -9.02
CA HIS A 232 0.10 -22.05 -10.26
C HIS A 232 -1.32 -22.54 -10.01
N GLY A 233 -2.20 -22.29 -10.97
CA GLY A 233 -3.59 -22.76 -10.93
C GLY A 233 -4.55 -21.74 -10.33
N ARG A 234 -5.38 -22.16 -9.38
CA ARG A 234 -6.45 -21.32 -8.82
C ARG A 234 -5.88 -20.33 -7.82
N SER A 235 -6.03 -19.04 -8.11
CA SER A 235 -5.78 -17.98 -7.14
C SER A 235 -6.79 -17.99 -5.99
N PHE A 236 -6.35 -17.52 -4.83
CA PHE A 236 -7.19 -17.40 -3.64
C PHE A 236 -6.83 -16.11 -2.90
N TRP A 237 -7.86 -15.44 -2.39
CA TRP A 237 -7.74 -14.25 -1.56
C TRP A 237 -8.75 -14.38 -0.43
N HIS A 238 -8.33 -14.11 0.80
CA HIS A 238 -9.21 -14.11 1.96
C HIS A 238 -8.67 -13.17 3.04
N ARG A 239 -9.55 -12.30 3.54
CA ARG A 239 -9.30 -11.48 4.73
C ARG A 239 -10.46 -11.65 5.69
N ALA A 240 -10.17 -12.08 6.92
CA ALA A 240 -11.17 -12.24 7.96
C ALA A 240 -10.63 -11.78 9.32
N ILE A 241 -11.51 -11.21 10.14
CA ILE A 241 -11.20 -10.72 11.49
C ILE A 241 -12.17 -11.37 12.46
N TYR A 242 -11.63 -12.00 13.50
CA TYR A 242 -12.38 -12.73 14.52
C TYR A 242 -12.29 -11.99 15.84
N GLY A 243 -13.43 -11.53 16.34
CA GLY A 243 -13.57 -10.95 17.65
C GLY A 243 -14.14 -11.92 18.69
N SER A 244 -14.40 -11.42 19.88
CA SER A 244 -14.97 -12.22 20.98
C SER A 244 -16.47 -12.51 20.84
N GLN A 245 -17.18 -11.80 19.95
CA GLN A 245 -18.65 -11.90 19.78
C GLN A 245 -19.07 -12.27 18.35
N ALA A 246 -18.30 -11.86 17.35
CA ALA A 246 -18.58 -12.10 15.94
C ALA A 246 -17.28 -12.11 15.11
N SER A 247 -17.40 -12.44 13.82
CA SER A 247 -16.33 -12.30 12.82
C SER A 247 -16.78 -11.45 11.64
N LEU A 248 -15.82 -10.83 10.96
CA LEU A 248 -16.00 -10.15 9.68
C LEU A 248 -15.22 -10.90 8.61
N ASP A 249 -15.88 -11.30 7.53
CA ASP A 249 -15.25 -11.66 6.26
C ASP A 249 -15.31 -10.46 5.32
N LEU A 250 -14.15 -9.97 4.89
CA LEU A 250 -14.04 -8.78 4.04
C LEU A 250 -13.87 -9.19 2.57
N PRO A 251 -14.33 -8.37 1.61
CA PRO A 251 -14.05 -8.57 0.20
C PRO A 251 -12.65 -8.06 -0.18
N ASN A 252 -12.19 -8.35 -1.40
CA ASN A 252 -10.96 -7.77 -1.94
C ASN A 252 -10.99 -6.23 -1.87
N ASP A 253 -9.84 -5.61 -1.62
CA ASP A 253 -9.70 -4.15 -1.66
C ASP A 253 -10.09 -3.60 -3.05
N ARG A 254 -10.68 -2.40 -3.09
CA ARG A 254 -11.16 -1.74 -4.31
C ARG A 254 -12.24 -2.49 -5.09
N SER A 255 -12.86 -3.53 -4.53
CA SER A 255 -13.87 -4.32 -5.23
C SER A 255 -15.29 -3.79 -5.10
N GLY A 256 -15.57 -2.98 -4.07
CA GLY A 256 -16.94 -2.57 -3.72
C GLY A 256 -17.83 -3.70 -3.20
N GLY A 257 -17.25 -4.88 -2.95
CA GLY A 257 -17.94 -6.02 -2.36
C GLY A 257 -18.45 -5.73 -0.95
N SER A 258 -19.19 -6.68 -0.39
CA SER A 258 -19.84 -6.52 0.91
C SER A 258 -19.10 -7.29 1.99
N ILE A 259 -19.08 -6.72 3.20
CA ILE A 259 -18.63 -7.41 4.42
C ILE A 259 -19.69 -8.45 4.79
N THR A 260 -19.26 -9.63 5.20
CA THR A 260 -20.14 -10.60 5.88
C THR A 260 -19.80 -10.63 7.35
N LEU A 261 -20.71 -10.15 8.19
CA LEU A 261 -20.62 -10.31 9.64
C LEU A 261 -21.27 -11.64 10.02
N THR A 262 -20.61 -12.43 10.87
CA THR A 262 -21.15 -13.69 11.43
C THR A 262 -21.10 -13.67 12.95
N TRP A 263 -22.24 -13.77 13.61
CA TRP A 263 -22.37 -13.81 15.06
C TRP A 263 -21.96 -15.18 15.63
N SER A 264 -21.72 -15.24 16.94
CA SER A 264 -21.36 -16.50 17.64
C SER A 264 -22.42 -17.60 17.56
N ASP A 265 -23.68 -17.26 17.31
CA ASP A 265 -24.77 -18.22 17.09
C ASP A 265 -24.90 -18.68 15.63
N GLY A 266 -24.07 -18.14 14.72
CA GLY A 266 -24.04 -18.44 13.30
C GLY A 266 -24.96 -17.58 12.44
N ALA A 267 -25.72 -16.64 13.02
CA ALA A 267 -26.49 -15.68 12.25
C ALA A 267 -25.55 -14.74 11.46
N THR A 268 -25.94 -14.37 10.24
CA THR A 268 -25.12 -13.53 9.36
C THR A 268 -25.82 -12.25 8.93
N VAL A 269 -25.03 -11.20 8.69
CA VAL A 269 -25.46 -9.95 8.06
C VAL A 269 -24.49 -9.63 6.93
N ASN A 270 -24.97 -9.56 5.69
CA ASN A 270 -24.17 -9.29 4.50
C ASN A 270 -24.86 -8.34 3.51
N ASP A 271 -25.85 -7.60 4.00
CA ASP A 271 -26.63 -6.63 3.25
C ASP A 271 -26.62 -5.26 3.97
N GLU A 272 -27.49 -4.35 3.53
CA GLU A 272 -27.59 -2.99 4.06
C GLU A 272 -27.85 -2.92 5.57
N ALA A 273 -28.46 -3.95 6.17
CA ALA A 273 -28.77 -3.98 7.60
C ALA A 273 -27.50 -3.94 8.47
N ILE A 274 -26.31 -4.18 7.92
CA ILE A 274 -25.05 -3.99 8.64
C ILE A 274 -24.86 -2.54 9.11
N LEU A 275 -25.44 -1.56 8.39
CA LEU A 275 -25.37 -0.14 8.75
C LEU A 275 -26.21 0.18 10.00
N ASP A 276 -27.23 -0.62 10.31
CA ASP A 276 -28.06 -0.45 11.52
C ASP A 276 -27.26 -0.77 12.80
N LEU A 277 -26.19 -1.56 12.67
CA LEU A 277 -25.26 -1.85 13.77
C LEU A 277 -24.37 -0.66 14.11
N VAL A 278 -24.19 0.27 13.17
CA VAL A 278 -23.31 1.45 13.29
C VAL A 278 -24.07 2.72 12.88
N PRO A 279 -25.06 3.16 13.67
CA PRO A 279 -25.96 4.26 13.30
C PRO A 279 -25.23 5.60 13.10
N ASP A 280 -24.06 5.78 13.72
CA ASP A 280 -23.27 7.01 13.64
C ASP A 280 -22.19 6.99 12.54
N PHE A 281 -21.96 5.84 11.89
CA PHE A 281 -21.01 5.71 10.79
C PHE A 281 -21.28 6.74 9.69
N ASN A 282 -20.28 7.52 9.32
CA ASN A 282 -20.32 8.40 8.16
C ASN A 282 -18.94 8.45 7.51
N LEU A 283 -18.90 8.37 6.19
CA LEU A 283 -17.72 8.62 5.39
C LEU A 283 -17.37 10.11 5.43
N ASP A 284 -16.08 10.42 5.30
CA ASP A 284 -15.61 11.80 5.17
C ASP A 284 -16.19 12.46 3.91
N LYS A 285 -16.10 13.80 3.86
CA LYS A 285 -16.71 14.62 2.81
C LYS A 285 -16.21 14.24 1.41
N ALA A 286 -14.91 13.98 1.24
CA ALA A 286 -14.33 13.67 -0.07
C ALA A 286 -14.80 12.29 -0.54
N THR A 287 -14.73 11.30 0.35
CA THR A 287 -15.19 9.93 0.06
C THR A 287 -16.68 9.91 -0.26
N ALA A 288 -17.52 10.58 0.55
CA ALA A 288 -18.96 10.64 0.33
C ALA A 288 -19.31 11.30 -1.02
N ALA A 289 -18.61 12.36 -1.40
CA ALA A 289 -18.82 13.04 -2.68
C ALA A 289 -18.44 12.17 -3.88
N LEU A 290 -17.33 11.42 -3.79
CA LEU A 290 -16.82 10.61 -4.89
C LEU A 290 -17.58 9.29 -5.07
N PHE A 291 -18.08 8.70 -3.98
CA PHE A 291 -18.81 7.43 -3.99
C PHE A 291 -20.34 7.60 -3.91
N GLY A 292 -20.85 8.82 -3.83
CA GLY A 292 -22.27 9.13 -3.98
C GLY A 292 -23.14 8.87 -2.75
N GLY A 293 -22.54 8.84 -1.55
CA GLY A 293 -23.28 8.67 -0.29
C GLY A 293 -22.37 8.71 0.94
N SER A 294 -22.88 9.21 2.07
CA SER A 294 -22.12 9.25 3.33
C SER A 294 -22.18 7.95 4.13
N ARG A 295 -23.11 7.05 3.81
CA ARG A 295 -23.31 5.76 4.47
C ARG A 295 -23.39 4.67 3.41
N LEU A 296 -22.29 3.97 3.18
CA LEU A 296 -22.17 2.93 2.17
C LEU A 296 -21.74 1.61 2.81
N TRP A 297 -22.41 0.52 2.43
CA TRP A 297 -22.03 -0.85 2.79
C TRP A 297 -21.47 -1.66 1.62
N ARG A 298 -21.66 -1.13 0.40
CA ARG A 298 -21.12 -1.61 -0.88
C ARG A 298 -21.11 -0.46 -1.87
N TYR A 299 -20.41 -0.64 -2.98
CA TYR A 299 -20.54 0.22 -4.17
C TYR A 299 -20.30 -0.61 -5.43
N GLU A 300 -20.63 -0.06 -6.59
CA GLU A 300 -20.41 -0.75 -7.87
C GLU A 300 -19.83 0.22 -8.90
N TYR A 301 -18.51 0.15 -9.07
CA TYR A 301 -17.77 0.94 -10.07
C TYR A 301 -16.76 0.03 -10.78
N PRO A 302 -16.43 0.30 -12.06
CA PRO A 302 -15.29 -0.32 -12.70
C PRO A 302 -14.00 -0.05 -11.91
N PHE A 303 -13.08 -1.01 -11.86
CA PHE A 303 -11.82 -0.89 -11.10
C PHE A 303 -11.10 0.44 -11.34
N VAL A 304 -10.96 0.87 -12.60
CA VAL A 304 -10.25 2.12 -12.96
C VAL A 304 -10.93 3.35 -12.35
N GLU A 305 -12.26 3.32 -12.26
CA GLU A 305 -13.00 4.40 -11.64
C GLU A 305 -12.88 4.38 -10.12
N THR A 306 -12.94 3.20 -9.50
CA THR A 306 -12.68 3.05 -8.07
C THR A 306 -11.29 3.56 -7.71
N ASP A 307 -10.28 3.13 -8.46
CA ASP A 307 -8.87 3.43 -8.23
C ASP A 307 -8.59 4.93 -8.23
N ARG A 308 -9.01 5.64 -9.28
CA ARG A 308 -8.85 7.10 -9.35
C ARG A 308 -9.61 7.86 -8.26
N LYS A 309 -10.74 7.32 -7.78
CA LYS A 309 -11.50 7.94 -6.68
C LYS A 309 -10.75 7.81 -5.36
N LEU A 310 -10.17 6.65 -5.08
CA LEU A 310 -9.35 6.44 -3.88
C LEU A 310 -8.10 7.31 -3.90
N ILE A 311 -7.43 7.40 -5.04
CA ILE A 311 -6.28 8.31 -5.24
C ILE A 311 -6.71 9.78 -5.04
N ALA A 312 -7.88 10.18 -5.56
CA ALA A 312 -8.40 11.54 -5.34
C ALA A 312 -8.67 11.84 -3.85
N ILE A 313 -9.04 10.85 -3.04
CA ILE A 313 -9.21 11.01 -1.59
C ILE A 313 -7.86 11.25 -0.92
N GLU A 314 -6.79 10.60 -1.37
CA GLU A 314 -5.42 10.85 -0.86
C GLU A 314 -4.97 12.28 -1.12
N TYR A 315 -5.14 12.77 -2.35
CA TYR A 315 -4.82 14.16 -2.67
C TYR A 315 -5.68 15.15 -1.89
N ALA A 316 -6.96 14.84 -1.67
CA ALA A 316 -7.83 15.70 -0.86
C ALA A 316 -7.36 15.78 0.59
N ASP A 317 -7.05 14.63 1.21
CA ASP A 317 -6.50 14.59 2.58
C ASP A 317 -5.16 15.32 2.68
N PHE A 318 -4.26 15.14 1.69
CA PHE A 318 -2.98 15.82 1.66
C PHE A 318 -3.13 17.34 1.48
N ALA A 319 -4.00 17.78 0.56
CA ALA A 319 -4.28 19.20 0.37
C ALA A 319 -4.85 19.85 1.64
N ASP A 320 -5.85 19.21 2.25
CA ASP A 320 -6.43 19.67 3.53
C ASP A 320 -5.38 19.69 4.64
N ALA A 321 -4.47 18.70 4.69
CA ALA A 321 -3.38 18.66 5.67
C ALA A 321 -2.44 19.87 5.51
N VAL A 322 -2.06 20.19 4.27
CA VAL A 322 -1.21 21.34 3.93
C VAL A 322 -1.89 22.66 4.24
N GLU A 323 -3.17 22.81 3.89
CA GLU A 323 -3.92 24.05 4.12
C GLU A 323 -4.16 24.32 5.61
N ASP A 324 -4.52 23.30 6.38
CA ASP A 324 -4.88 23.43 7.80
C ASP A 324 -3.68 23.28 8.75
N GLY A 325 -2.52 22.82 8.26
CA GLY A 325 -1.35 22.52 9.10
C GLY A 325 -1.58 21.33 10.04
N ARG A 326 -2.40 20.36 9.64
CA ARG A 326 -2.70 19.14 10.41
C ARG A 326 -1.91 17.95 9.88
N PRO A 327 -1.71 16.88 10.67
CA PRO A 327 -1.21 15.62 10.13
C PRO A 327 -2.15 15.05 9.06
N PRO A 328 -1.60 14.45 7.99
CA PRO A 328 -2.39 13.65 7.06
C PRO A 328 -2.82 12.33 7.74
N GLU A 329 -3.78 11.63 7.16
CA GLU A 329 -4.28 10.37 7.72
C GLU A 329 -3.21 9.27 7.74
N VAL A 330 -2.35 9.25 6.72
CA VAL A 330 -1.20 8.34 6.65
C VAL A 330 0.05 9.20 6.59
N ASP A 331 0.66 9.38 7.74
CA ASP A 331 1.90 10.14 7.90
C ASP A 331 3.14 9.26 7.69
N GLY A 332 4.31 9.90 7.78
CA GLY A 332 5.58 9.20 7.63
C GLY A 332 5.89 8.16 8.71
N ARG A 333 5.28 8.24 9.90
CA ARG A 333 5.39 7.18 10.91
C ARG A 333 4.66 5.94 10.41
N MET A 334 3.40 6.09 9.99
CA MET A 334 2.60 4.96 9.49
C MET A 334 3.25 4.33 8.25
N GLY A 335 3.71 5.14 7.30
CA GLY A 335 4.42 4.64 6.11
C GLY A 335 5.70 3.87 6.45
N ALA A 336 6.50 4.36 7.40
CA ALA A 336 7.68 3.65 7.87
C ALA A 336 7.33 2.32 8.57
N ARG A 337 6.24 2.29 9.34
CA ARG A 337 5.75 1.05 9.98
C ARG A 337 5.34 0.01 8.96
N SER A 338 4.59 0.38 7.93
CA SER A 338 4.21 -0.54 6.85
C SER A 338 5.43 -1.15 6.16
N VAL A 339 6.47 -0.35 5.90
CA VAL A 339 7.75 -0.83 5.38
C VAL A 339 8.44 -1.77 6.38
N ALA A 340 8.48 -1.42 7.65
CA ALA A 340 9.14 -2.22 8.68
C ALA A 340 8.45 -3.55 8.98
N VAL A 341 7.12 -3.63 8.93
CA VAL A 341 6.39 -4.90 9.07
C VAL A 341 6.71 -5.82 7.89
N SER A 342 6.65 -5.31 6.66
CA SER A 342 7.02 -6.08 5.46
C SER A 342 8.47 -6.56 5.53
N TYR A 343 9.39 -5.71 6.00
CA TYR A 343 10.77 -6.13 6.24
C TYR A 343 10.92 -7.09 7.41
N ALA A 344 10.18 -6.94 8.52
CA ALA A 344 10.24 -7.90 9.62
C ALA A 344 9.87 -9.33 9.17
N ILE A 345 8.99 -9.48 8.18
CA ILE A 345 8.71 -10.76 7.52
C ILE A 345 9.95 -11.29 6.78
N LEU A 346 10.58 -10.46 5.96
CA LEU A 346 11.79 -10.82 5.20
C LEU A 346 12.97 -11.12 6.12
N GLU A 347 13.24 -10.25 7.08
CA GLU A 347 14.29 -10.38 8.10
C GLU A 347 14.07 -11.66 8.91
N SER A 348 12.86 -11.91 9.41
CA SER A 348 12.55 -13.14 10.14
C SER A 348 12.83 -14.39 9.30
N GLY A 349 12.58 -14.34 8.00
CA GLY A 349 12.95 -15.40 7.05
C GLY A 349 14.46 -15.62 6.92
N VAL A 350 15.27 -14.56 7.01
CA VAL A 350 16.75 -14.63 6.95
C VAL A 350 17.35 -15.10 8.26
N VAL A 351 16.96 -14.47 9.39
CA VAL A 351 17.52 -14.78 10.71
C VAL A 351 16.92 -16.02 11.36
N ASN A 352 15.81 -16.54 10.79
CA ASN A 352 15.10 -17.74 11.23
C ASN A 352 14.67 -17.70 12.71
N GLN A 353 14.23 -16.53 13.16
CA GLN A 353 13.74 -16.25 14.51
C GLN A 353 12.66 -15.16 14.46
N ALA A 354 11.97 -14.95 15.58
CA ALA A 354 11.03 -13.84 15.70
C ALA A 354 11.78 -12.50 15.68
N VAL A 355 11.22 -11.51 14.98
CA VAL A 355 11.77 -10.16 14.82
C VAL A 355 10.78 -9.15 15.41
N GLN A 356 11.28 -8.19 16.20
CA GLN A 356 10.47 -7.06 16.65
C GLN A 356 10.39 -6.01 15.52
N VAL A 357 9.20 -5.49 15.26
CA VAL A 357 9.01 -4.46 14.22
C VAL A 357 9.83 -3.20 14.53
N ASP A 358 9.92 -2.84 15.82
CA ASP A 358 10.72 -1.69 16.25
C ASP A 358 12.23 -1.89 16.02
N ASP A 359 12.73 -3.13 16.08
CA ASP A 359 14.13 -3.40 15.74
C ASP A 359 14.43 -3.17 14.25
N VAL A 360 13.44 -3.37 13.38
CA VAL A 360 13.56 -3.06 11.96
C VAL A 360 13.45 -1.55 11.71
N LEU A 361 12.49 -0.88 12.36
CA LEU A 361 12.34 0.59 12.29
C LEU A 361 13.60 1.32 12.75
N GLU A 362 14.21 0.82 13.83
CA GLU A 362 15.44 1.32 14.42
C GLU A 362 16.70 0.76 13.75
N ASP A 363 16.55 -0.02 12.67
CA ASP A 363 17.64 -0.56 11.84
C ASP A 363 18.65 -1.37 12.68
N ARG A 364 18.17 -1.95 13.79
CA ARG A 364 18.91 -2.92 14.62
C ARG A 364 18.92 -4.31 13.99
N VAL A 365 17.91 -4.63 13.18
CA VAL A 365 17.80 -5.85 12.36
C VAL A 365 17.62 -5.41 10.91
N HIS A 366 18.57 -5.75 10.06
CA HIS A 366 18.65 -5.26 8.67
C HIS A 366 19.44 -6.21 7.75
N GLU A 367 19.58 -7.48 8.11
CA GLU A 367 20.36 -8.48 7.38
C GLU A 367 19.89 -8.66 5.93
N TYR A 368 18.57 -8.66 5.70
CA TYR A 368 17.99 -8.68 4.37
C TYR A 368 18.21 -7.37 3.63
N GLN A 369 18.07 -6.24 4.34
CA GLN A 369 18.13 -4.88 3.79
C GLN A 369 19.55 -4.39 3.51
N GLU A 370 20.59 -5.00 4.09
CA GLU A 370 21.96 -4.49 4.08
C GLU A 370 22.49 -4.27 2.65
N GLU A 371 22.32 -5.23 1.75
CA GLU A 371 22.76 -5.06 0.35
C GLU A 371 21.97 -3.98 -0.39
N ILE A 372 20.70 -3.76 -0.01
CA ILE A 372 19.84 -2.73 -0.60
C ILE A 372 20.33 -1.37 -0.14
N ASN A 373 20.55 -1.19 1.17
CA ASN A 373 21.12 0.01 1.78
C ASN A 373 22.47 0.38 1.14
N GLN A 374 23.38 -0.59 1.01
CA GLN A 374 24.66 -0.38 0.31
C GLN A 374 24.47 0.08 -1.13
N SER A 375 23.49 -0.49 -1.86
CA SER A 375 23.18 -0.08 -3.25
C SER A 375 22.57 1.32 -3.36
N LEU A 376 22.01 1.85 -2.27
CA LEU A 376 21.47 3.20 -2.15
C LEU A 376 22.52 4.18 -1.61
N GLY A 377 23.61 3.68 -1.01
CA GLY A 377 24.65 4.50 -0.39
C GLY A 377 24.25 5.06 0.98
N ILE A 378 23.38 4.38 1.72
CA ILE A 378 22.87 4.78 3.04
C ILE A 378 23.22 3.78 4.13
#